data_AF-A0A927YQ82-F1
#
_entry.id   AF-A0A927YQ82-F1
#
_cell.length_a   1.000
_cell.length_b   1.000
_cell.length_c   1.000
_cell.angle_alpha   90.00
_cell.angle_beta   90.00
_cell.angle_gamma   90.00
#
_symmetry.space_group_name_H-M   'P 1'
#
loop_
_entity.id
_entity.type
_entity.pdbx_description
1 polymer ?
#
loop_
_entity_poly.entity_id
_entity_poly.type
_entity_poly.pdbx_seq_one_letter_code
_entity_poly.pdbx_strand_id
1 'polypeptide(L)' 'MHDEELTLGQWVGTVILTMIPCVGLICLLVWAFSGNTQIDKKRYAQAFLIFEVIMIVLTIILYAILGAAMFAMFSSLGA' A
#
# COMPACT_ATOMS: atom_id res chain seq x y z
N MET A 1 3.35 -29.49 -9.35
CA MET A 1 3.22 -28.23 -10.10
C MET A 1 4.30 -27.33 -9.56
N HIS A 2 5.40 -27.15 -10.29
CA HIS A 2 6.38 -26.14 -9.92
C HIS A 2 5.73 -24.82 -10.34
N ASP A 3 5.26 -24.04 -9.37
CA ASP A 3 4.92 -22.65 -9.65
C ASP A 3 6.20 -22.02 -10.20
N GLU A 4 6.18 -21.62 -11.47
CA GLU A 4 7.35 -21.13 -12.17
C GLU A 4 7.84 -19.88 -11.45
N GLU A 5 8.93 -19.99 -10.68
CA GLU A 5 9.44 -18.90 -9.88
C GLU A 5 9.65 -17.65 -10.76
N LEU A 6 9.13 -16.51 -10.31
CA LEU A 6 9.27 -15.27 -11.07
C LEU A 6 10.75 -14.92 -11.23
N THR A 7 11.14 -14.71 -12.48
CA THR A 7 12.47 -14.18 -12.80
C THR A 7 12.64 -12.77 -12.23
N LEU A 8 13.90 -12.36 -12.00
CA LEU A 8 14.23 -11.00 -11.55
C LEU A 8 13.60 -9.91 -12.44
N GLY A 9 13.60 -10.11 -13.77
CA GLY A 9 13.01 -9.15 -14.70
C GLY A 9 11.49 -9.00 -14.52
N GLN A 10 10.78 -10.10 -14.23
CA GLN A 10 9.35 -10.05 -13.95
C GLN A 10 9.06 -9.38 -12.60
N TRP A 11 9.93 -9.55 -11.59
CA TRP A 11 9.84 -8.83 -10.32
C TRP A 11 10.04 -7.33 -10.50
N VAL A 12 11.05 -6.92 -11.27
CA VAL A 12 11.28 -5.50 -11.59
C VAL A 12 10.05 -4.88 -12.25
N GLY A 13 9.46 -5.55 -13.24
CA GLY A 13 8.21 -5.08 -13.86
C GLY A 13 7.03 -5.03 -12.88
N THR A 14 6.93 -6.00 -11.97
CA THR A 14 5.89 -6.05 -10.93
C THR A 14 6.01 -4.86 -9.97
N VAL A 15 7.22 -4.52 -9.52
CA VAL A 15 7.48 -3.37 -8.63
C VAL A 15 7.20 -2.04 -9.33
N ILE A 16 7.63 -1.89 -10.59
CA ILE A 16 7.37 -0.67 -11.36
C ILE A 16 5.86 -0.46 -11.55
N LEU A 17 5.10 -1.54 -11.80
CA LEU A 17 3.65 -1.47 -11.95
C LEU A 17 2.95 -1.08 -10.64
N THR A 18 3.41 -1.61 -9.50
CA THR A 18 2.82 -1.32 -8.18
C THR A 18 3.15 0.08 -7.67
N MET A 19 4.20 0.72 -8.18
CA MET A 19 4.53 2.12 -7.88
C MET A 19 3.53 3.13 -8.45
N ILE A 20 2.73 2.77 -9.45
CA ILE A 20 1.70 3.66 -9.99
C ILE A 20 0.50 3.63 -9.02
N PRO A 21 0.10 4.73 -8.39
CA PRO A 21 -0.83 4.67 -7.25
C PRO A 21 -2.18 4.03 -7.58
N CYS A 22 -2.87 4.51 -8.63
CA CYS A 22 -4.19 3.97 -8.99
C CYS A 22 -4.08 2.61 -9.69
N VAL A 23 -3.19 2.48 -10.67
CA VAL A 23 -3.06 1.24 -11.47
C VAL A 23 -2.46 0.12 -10.61
N GLY A 24 -1.44 0.43 -9.83
CA GLY A 24 -0.79 -0.48 -8.89
C GLY A 24 -1.77 -1.01 -7.84
N LEU A 25 -2.60 -0.14 -7.25
CA LEU A 25 -3.65 -0.58 -6.32
C LEU A 25 -4.65 -1.53 -7.00
N ILE A 26 -5.14 -1.21 -8.20
CA ILE A 26 -6.05 -2.09 -8.93
C ILE A 26 -5.38 -3.44 -9.25
N CYS A 27 -4.13 -3.42 -9.71
CA CYS A 27 -3.37 -4.65 -9.98
C CYS A 27 -3.16 -5.50 -8.72
N LEU A 28 -2.85 -4.88 -7.57
CA LEU A 28 -2.74 -5.57 -6.28
C LEU A 28 -4.07 -6.23 -5.89
N LEU A 29 -5.21 -5.54 -6.04
CA LEU A 29 -6.53 -6.12 -5.78
C LEU A 29 -6.80 -7.32 -6.71
N VAL A 30 -6.54 -7.16 -8.01
CA VAL A 30 -6.72 -8.25 -9.00
C VAL A 30 -5.84 -9.45 -8.62
N TRP A 31 -4.57 -9.25 -8.27
CA TRP A 31 -3.67 -10.33 -7.89
C TRP A 31 -4.01 -10.98 -6.56
N ALA A 32 -4.49 -10.21 -5.58
CA ALA A 32 -4.86 -10.73 -4.27
C ALA A 32 -6.12 -11.60 -4.31
N PHE A 33 -7.10 -11.26 -5.16
CA PHE A 33 -8.40 -11.94 -5.19
C PHE A 33 -8.63 -12.87 -6.39
N SER A 34 -7.82 -12.78 -7.44
CA SER A 34 -7.94 -13.67 -8.60
C SER A 34 -7.50 -15.11 -8.28
N GLY A 35 -8.25 -16.08 -8.79
CA GLY A 35 -7.92 -17.50 -8.70
C GLY A 35 -6.84 -17.96 -9.68
N ASN A 36 -6.50 -17.15 -10.68
CA ASN A 36 -5.54 -17.50 -11.74
C ASN A 36 -4.20 -16.74 -11.62
N THR A 37 -3.93 -16.14 -10.47
CA THR A 37 -2.66 -15.43 -10.22
C THR A 37 -1.66 -16.37 -9.57
N GLN A 38 -0.40 -16.31 -10.03
CA GLN A 38 0.72 -17.03 -9.41
C GLN A 38 0.79 -16.77 -7.90
N ILE A 39 1.06 -17.83 -7.13
CA ILE A 39 1.06 -17.80 -5.65
C ILE A 39 1.97 -16.70 -5.10
N ASP A 40 3.15 -16.50 -5.67
CA ASP A 40 4.10 -15.47 -5.23
C ASP A 40 3.54 -14.04 -5.36
N LYS A 41 2.92 -13.73 -6.51
CA LYS A 41 2.29 -12.41 -6.72
C LYS A 41 1.07 -12.22 -5.83
N LYS A 42 0.30 -13.29 -5.62
CA LYS A 42 -0.87 -13.25 -4.74
C LYS A 42 -0.48 -12.93 -3.30
N ARG A 43 0.55 -13.60 -2.76
CA ARG A 43 1.04 -13.35 -1.40
C ARG A 43 1.69 -11.97 -1.27
N TYR A 44 2.46 -11.54 -2.27
CA TYR A 44 2.99 -10.18 -2.34
C TYR A 44 1.84 -9.15 -2.30
N ALA A 45 0.81 -9.34 -3.12
CA ALA A 45 -0.30 -8.41 -3.20
C ALA A 45 -1.09 -8.33 -1.88
N GLN A 46 -1.35 -9.47 -1.24
CA GLN A 46 -1.98 -9.52 0.08
C GLN A 46 -1.13 -8.81 1.15
N ALA A 47 0.18 -9.05 1.18
CA ALA A 47 1.07 -8.39 2.13
C ALA A 47 1.12 -6.88 1.91
N PHE A 48 1.19 -6.44 0.65
CA PHE A 48 1.24 -5.03 0.30
C PHE A 48 -0.07 -4.31 0.65
N LEU A 49 -1.23 -4.92 0.41
CA LEU A 49 -2.53 -4.37 0.81
C LEU A 49 -2.66 -4.22 2.33
N ILE A 50 -2.17 -5.20 3.10
CA ILE A 50 -2.14 -5.09 4.57
C ILE A 50 -1.23 -3.94 5.00
N PHE A 51 -0.06 -3.82 4.37
CA PHE A 51 0.87 -2.73 4.64
C PHE A 51 0.27 -1.35 4.34
N GLU A 52 -0.41 -1.19 3.20
CA GLU A 52 -1.13 0.04 2.83
C GLU A 52 -2.18 0.41 3.89
N VAL A 53 -2.98 -0.55 4.35
CA VAL A 53 -3.97 -0.31 5.41
C VAL A 53 -3.29 0.17 6.71
N ILE A 54 -2.18 -0.46 7.10
CA ILE A 54 -1.40 -0.04 8.28
C ILE A 54 -0.89 1.40 8.09
N MET A 55 -0.32 1.71 6.92
CA MET A 55 0.22 3.05 6.62
C MET A 55 -0.88 4.12 6.64
N ILE A 56 -2.07 3.82 6.12
CA ILE A 56 -3.23 4.72 6.19
C ILE A 56 -3.59 5.00 7.66
N VAL A 57 -3.70 3.97 8.49
CA VAL A 57 -4.03 4.13 9.93
C VAL A 57 -2.98 4.97 10.66
N LEU A 58 -1.68 4.67 10.46
CA LEU A 58 -0.59 5.43 11.07
C LEU A 58 -0.61 6.90 10.63
N THR A 59 -0.88 7.14 9.35
CA THR A 59 -0.96 8.48 8.77
C THR A 59 -2.11 9.27 9.39
N ILE A 60 -3.30 8.66 9.52
CA ILE A 60 -4.46 9.30 10.19
C ILE A 60 -4.11 9.68 11.63
N ILE A 61 -3.49 8.78 12.39
CA ILE A 61 -3.09 9.04 13.78
C ILE A 61 -2.11 10.22 13.84
N LEU A 62 -1.10 10.24 12.96
CA LEU A 62 -0.12 11.32 12.90
C LEU A 62 -0.78 12.67 12.57
N TYR A 63 -1.65 12.72 11.56
CA TYR A 63 -2.39 13.94 11.21
C TYR A 63 -3.31 14.40 12.33
N ALA A 64 -3.94 13.49 13.07
CA ALA A 64 -4.77 13.86 14.21
C ALA A 64 -3.95 14.52 15.32
N ILE A 65 -2.77 13.96 15.64
CA ILE A 65 -1.86 14.52 16.65
C ILE A 65 -1.33 15.89 16.21
N LEU A 66 -0.82 15.98 14.98
CA LEU A 66 -0.27 17.23 14.44
C LEU A 66 -1.37 18.29 14.28
N GLY A 67 -2.55 17.92 13.81
CA GLY A 67 -3.70 18.80 13.69
C GLY A 67 -4.18 19.34 15.03
N ALA A 68 -4.23 18.49 16.07
CA ALA A 68 -4.57 18.93 17.42
C ALA A 68 -3.52 19.90 17.99
N ALA A 69 -2.23 19.61 17.79
CA ALA A 69 -1.13 20.49 18.22
C ALA A 69 -1.18 21.85 17.50
N MET A 70 -1.42 21.85 16.19
CA MET A 70 -1.56 23.07 15.39
C MET A 70 -2.80 23.87 15.78
N PHE A 71 -3.92 23.21 16.06
CA PHE A 71 -5.14 23.84 16.55
C PHE A 71 -4.93 24.52 17.91
N ALA A 72 -4.24 23.84 18.85
CA ALA A 72 -3.90 24.40 20.15
C ALA A 72 -2.94 25.60 20.04
N MET A 73 -2.00 25.56 19.09
CA MET A 73 -1.12 26.69 18.82
C MET A 73 -1.90 27.88 18.24
N PHE A 74 -2.78 27.63 17.26
CA PHE A 74 -3.62 28.66 16.66
C PHE A 74 -4.54 29.33 17.69
N SER A 75 -5.18 28.55 18.57
CA SER A 75 -6.04 29.09 19.62
C SER A 75 -5.27 29.89 20.68
N SER A 76 -3.99 29.54 20.93
CA SER A 76 -3.13 30.30 21.84
C SER A 76 -2.68 31.66 21.28
N LEU A 77 -2.69 31.83 19.96
CA LEU A 77 -2.33 33.08 19.27
C LEU A 77 -3.48 34.10 19.25
N GLY A 78 -4.67 33.76 19.74
CA GLY A 78 -5.80 34.68 19.86
C GLY A 78 -6.45 35.10 18.54
N ALA A 79 -6.26 34.31 17.47
CA ALA A 79 -6.96 34.46 16.18
C ALA A 79 -8.24 33.62 16.14
#